data_AF-W6QZ37-F1
#
_entry.id   AF-W6QZ37-F1
#
_cell.length_a   1.000
_cell.length_b   1.000
_cell.length_c   1.000
_cell.angle_alpha   90.00
_cell.angle_beta   90.00
_cell.angle_gamma   90.00
#
_symmetry.space_group_name_H-M   'P 1'
#
loop_
_entity.id
_entity.type
_entity.pdbx_description
1 polymer ?
#
loop_
_entity_poly.entity_id
_entity_poly.type
_entity_poly.pdbx_seq_one_letter_code
_entity_poly.pdbx_strand_id
1 'polypeptide(L)'
;MASSPDCTAPARAAPPFYNLAWRWHFYAGLFVIPFMILLSITGIIYLFKPQLDTWMYADLMQVSVAEQRLSADQQLAIVREAYPQAVVSKYLPPAAQDRSAQFVINRDGQELNLFVDPYNDSVLGTQDALWNLQTVVRKLHGDLLIGTVGDRLIELAAGWGIVLVVSGLYLWWPRGSGGAGVLWPRLSAGGRLRQVVRPGQPTADGGGLPADHLQLRQRPGAVVETPPGRTLRCAAAAPRSAALEDRHRRDDRARCDLPAGRRFATAGLRS
;
A
#
# COMPACT_ATOMS: atom_id res chain seq x y z
N MET A 1 7.11 -29.11 -59.21
CA MET A 1 7.64 -29.16 -57.82
C MET A 1 7.30 -27.84 -57.17
N ALA A 2 6.22 -27.79 -56.38
CA ALA A 2 5.88 -26.62 -55.58
C ALA A 2 6.40 -26.86 -54.16
N SER A 3 7.37 -26.08 -53.73
CA SER A 3 7.96 -26.10 -52.39
C SER A 3 6.94 -25.54 -51.38
N SER A 4 6.71 -26.29 -50.29
CA SER A 4 5.88 -25.85 -49.18
C SER A 4 6.55 -24.71 -48.40
N PRO A 5 5.79 -23.73 -47.89
CA PRO A 5 6.36 -22.67 -47.05
C PRO A 5 6.67 -23.20 -45.65
N ASP A 6 7.90 -23.00 -45.20
CA ASP A 6 8.34 -23.34 -43.85
C ASP A 6 7.60 -22.49 -42.80
N CYS A 7 6.80 -23.16 -41.97
CA CYS A 7 6.16 -22.57 -40.80
C CYS A 7 7.23 -22.19 -39.76
N THR A 8 7.69 -20.95 -39.79
CA THR A 8 8.58 -20.42 -38.76
C THR A 8 7.72 -20.05 -37.54
N ALA A 9 7.85 -20.79 -36.45
CA ALA A 9 7.16 -20.46 -35.20
C ALA A 9 7.62 -19.07 -34.70
N PRO A 10 6.71 -18.17 -34.26
CA PRO A 10 7.11 -16.86 -33.78
C PRO A 10 7.99 -17.00 -32.54
N ALA A 11 9.21 -16.44 -32.60
CA ALA A 11 10.10 -16.37 -31.46
C ALA A 11 9.38 -15.69 -30.29
N ARG A 12 9.40 -16.31 -29.10
CA ARG A 12 8.82 -15.73 -27.88
C ARG A 12 9.45 -14.36 -27.63
N ALA A 13 8.72 -13.29 -27.93
CA ALA A 13 9.13 -11.94 -27.58
C ALA A 13 9.28 -11.87 -26.05
N ALA A 14 10.48 -11.57 -25.57
CA ALA A 14 10.71 -11.31 -24.15
C ALA A 14 9.73 -10.22 -23.68
N PRO A 15 9.18 -10.32 -22.45
CA PRO A 15 8.26 -9.31 -21.96
C PRO A 15 8.95 -7.93 -22.02
N PRO A 16 8.26 -6.86 -22.44
CA PRO A 16 8.85 -5.54 -22.43
C PRO A 16 9.30 -5.24 -21.01
N PHE A 17 10.53 -4.76 -20.85
CA PHE A 17 11.18 -4.48 -19.55
C PHE A 17 10.26 -3.73 -18.57
N TYR A 18 9.40 -2.86 -19.09
CA TYR A 18 8.33 -2.17 -18.35
C TYR A 18 7.37 -3.12 -17.59
N ASN A 19 6.89 -4.20 -18.21
CA ASN A 19 5.96 -5.15 -17.57
C ASN A 19 6.67 -5.94 -16.46
N LEU A 20 7.95 -6.25 -16.62
CA LEU A 20 8.74 -6.91 -15.60
C LEU A 20 8.97 -5.98 -14.40
N ALA A 21 9.37 -4.74 -14.66
CA ALA A 21 9.57 -3.71 -13.65
C ALA A 21 8.29 -3.44 -12.85
N TRP A 22 7.13 -3.39 -13.51
CA TRP A 22 5.84 -3.17 -12.84
C TRP A 22 5.46 -4.32 -11.91
N ARG A 23 5.68 -5.57 -12.33
CA ARG A 23 5.45 -6.75 -11.48
C ARG A 23 6.35 -6.74 -10.25
N TRP A 24 7.65 -6.51 -10.44
CA TRP A 24 8.59 -6.44 -9.31
C TRP A 24 8.29 -5.28 -8.37
N HIS A 25 7.96 -4.10 -8.90
CA HIS A 25 7.54 -2.95 -8.09
C HIS A 25 6.30 -3.28 -7.25
N PHE A 26 5.28 -3.91 -7.84
CA PHE A 26 4.07 -4.30 -7.11
C PHE A 26 4.36 -5.32 -5.99
N TYR A 27 5.13 -6.37 -6.27
CA TYR A 27 5.46 -7.38 -5.25
C TYR A 27 6.35 -6.83 -4.13
N ALA A 28 7.36 -6.03 -4.48
CA ALA A 28 8.19 -5.35 -3.50
C ALA A 28 7.36 -4.35 -2.68
N GLY A 29 6.44 -3.61 -3.31
CA GLY A 29 5.51 -2.72 -2.64
C GLY A 29 4.61 -3.43 -1.64
N LEU A 30 4.04 -4.58 -2.03
CA LEU A 30 3.19 -5.39 -1.15
C LEU A 30 3.95 -5.87 0.09
N PHE A 31 5.23 -6.21 -0.05
CA PHE A 31 6.09 -6.61 1.06
C PHE A 31 6.48 -5.44 1.98
N VAL A 32 6.79 -4.27 1.41
CA VAL A 32 7.29 -3.09 2.16
C VAL A 32 6.17 -2.30 2.84
N ILE A 33 4.97 -2.26 2.25
CA ILE A 33 3.80 -1.52 2.76
C ILE A 33 3.48 -1.78 4.25
N PRO A 34 3.40 -3.02 4.77
CA PRO A 34 3.07 -3.24 6.17
C PRO A 34 4.09 -2.59 7.13
N PHE A 35 5.38 -2.64 6.79
CA PHE A 35 6.42 -1.96 7.56
C PHE A 35 6.26 -0.44 7.48
N MET A 36 5.97 0.11 6.29
CA MET A 36 5.75 1.55 6.12
C MET A 36 4.53 2.06 6.89
N ILE A 37 3.44 1.28 6.93
CA ILE A 37 2.27 1.60 7.74
C ILE A 37 2.64 1.63 9.22
N LEU A 38 3.36 0.61 9.69
CA LEU A 38 3.81 0.54 11.08
C LEU A 38 4.73 1.71 11.44
N LEU A 39 5.73 2.02 10.60
CA LEU A 39 6.64 3.16 10.79
C LEU A 39 5.88 4.50 10.77
N SER A 40 4.87 4.62 9.91
CA SER A 40 4.05 5.83 9.82
C SER A 40 3.16 6.01 11.06
N ILE A 41 2.48 4.96 11.52
CA ILE A 41 1.63 5.01 12.72
C ILE A 41 2.48 5.34 13.95
N THR A 42 3.59 4.63 14.13
CA THR A 42 4.51 4.88 15.26
C THR A 42 5.13 6.27 15.17
N GLY A 43 5.49 6.74 13.97
CA GLY A 43 5.99 8.11 13.76
C GLY A 43 4.95 9.19 14.09
N ILE A 44 3.67 8.97 13.77
CA ILE A 44 2.58 9.87 14.18
C ILE A 44 2.46 9.91 15.70
N ILE A 45 2.48 8.75 16.37
CA ILE A 45 2.45 8.68 17.84
C ILE A 45 3.62 9.47 18.45
N TYR A 46 4.80 9.40 17.84
CA TYR A 46 5.97 10.17 18.24
C TYR A 46 5.77 11.69 18.17
N LEU A 47 5.07 12.18 17.16
CA LEU A 47 4.78 13.61 17.00
C LEU A 47 3.89 14.14 18.14
N PHE A 48 2.95 13.30 18.60
CA PHE A 48 2.04 13.63 19.70
C PHE A 48 2.56 13.20 21.08
N LYS A 49 3.84 12.83 21.19
CA LYS A 49 4.43 12.37 22.44
C LYS A 49 4.25 13.36 23.60
N PRO A 50 4.57 14.67 23.48
CA PRO A 50 4.41 15.60 24.60
C PRO A 50 2.95 15.71 25.09
N GLN A 51 2.00 15.64 24.15
CA GLN A 51 0.57 15.69 24.44
C GLN A 51 0.11 14.40 25.13
N LEU A 52 0.56 13.23 24.65
CA LEU A 52 0.24 11.93 25.24
C LEU A 52 0.84 11.79 26.65
N ASP A 53 2.10 12.21 26.83
CA ASP A 53 2.78 12.17 28.12
C ASP A 53 2.08 13.05 29.14
N THR A 54 1.70 14.27 28.72
CA THR A 54 0.99 15.20 29.61
C THR A 54 -0.40 14.70 29.96
N TRP A 55 -1.09 13.99 29.06
CA TRP A 55 -2.42 13.43 29.33
C TRP A 55 -2.37 12.19 30.23
N MET A 56 -1.39 11.30 30.02
CA MET A 56 -1.26 10.04 30.76
C MET A 56 -0.52 10.19 32.10
N TYR A 57 0.40 11.16 32.20
CA TYR A 57 1.25 11.39 33.37
C TYR A 57 1.16 12.84 33.86
N ALA A 58 0.01 13.50 33.69
CA ALA A 58 -0.23 14.87 34.18
C ALA A 58 0.22 15.03 35.63
N ASP A 59 -0.22 14.11 36.49
CA ASP A 59 -0.01 14.16 37.93
C ASP A 59 1.46 13.95 38.35
N LEU A 60 2.27 13.30 37.49
CA LEU A 60 3.70 13.10 37.76
C LEU A 60 4.56 14.21 37.15
N MET A 61 4.08 14.82 36.06
CA MET A 61 4.87 15.76 35.26
C MET A 61 4.58 17.23 35.57
N GLN A 62 3.38 17.56 36.05
CA GLN A 62 2.96 18.92 36.34
C GLN A 62 3.06 19.20 37.83
N VAL A 63 3.61 20.36 38.19
CA VAL A 63 3.73 20.82 39.57
C VAL A 63 3.19 22.23 39.73
N SER A 64 2.65 22.52 40.90
CA SER A 64 2.25 23.88 41.26
C SER A 64 3.49 24.74 41.52
N VAL A 65 3.64 25.83 40.77
CA VAL A 65 4.77 26.75 40.95
C VAL A 65 4.68 27.44 42.31
N ALA A 66 5.74 27.36 43.11
CA ALA A 66 5.91 28.11 44.34
C ALA A 66 7.07 29.10 44.24
N GLU A 67 7.20 30.00 45.22
CA GLU A 67 8.20 31.07 45.19
C GLU A 67 9.65 30.55 45.31
N GLN A 68 9.86 29.45 46.04
CA GLN A 68 11.20 28.94 46.32
C GLN A 68 11.40 27.56 45.72
N ARG A 69 12.45 27.43 44.91
CA ARG A 69 12.83 26.19 44.24
C ARG A 69 14.01 25.54 44.97
N LEU A 70 13.87 24.27 45.27
CA LEU A 70 14.92 23.43 45.84
C LEU A 70 16.06 23.26 44.82
N SER A 71 17.30 23.31 45.30
CA SER A 71 18.49 23.01 44.50
C SER A 71 18.51 21.54 44.07
N ALA A 72 19.26 21.22 43.01
CA ALA A 72 19.42 19.85 42.54
C ALA A 72 20.02 18.93 43.63
N ASP A 73 20.92 19.46 44.48
CA ASP A 73 21.53 18.71 45.58
C ASP A 73 20.52 18.40 46.69
N GLN A 74 19.64 19.35 47.02
CA GLN A 74 18.54 19.11 47.97
C GLN A 74 17.58 18.04 47.43
N GLN A 75 17.18 18.15 46.16
CA GLN A 75 16.36 17.14 45.51
C GLN A 75 17.03 15.76 45.52
N LEU A 76 18.33 15.68 45.24
CA LEU A 76 19.09 14.44 45.28
C LEU A 76 19.13 13.83 46.70
N ALA A 77 19.25 14.66 47.74
CA ALA A 77 19.20 14.19 49.13
C ALA A 77 17.86 13.53 49.45
N ILE A 78 16.74 14.14 49.05
CA ILE A 78 15.38 13.60 49.22
C ILE A 78 15.23 12.27 48.49
N VAL A 79 15.73 12.18 47.26
CA VAL A 79 15.69 10.93 46.49
C VAL A 79 16.48 9.82 47.19
N ARG A 80 17.66 10.14 47.73
CA ARG A 80 18.49 9.17 48.48
C ARG A 80 17.85 8.75 49.80
N GLU A 81 17.14 9.64 50.47
CA GLU A 81 16.41 9.33 51.70
C GLU A 81 15.19 8.44 51.42
N ALA A 82 14.43 8.73 50.35
CA ALA A 82 13.28 7.95 49.94
C ALA A 82 13.66 6.57 49.35
N TYR A 83 14.80 6.48 48.65
CA TYR A 83 15.29 5.26 48.01
C TYR A 83 16.76 4.98 48.35
N PRO A 84 17.06 4.58 49.61
CA PRO A 84 18.45 4.41 50.07
C PRO A 84 19.19 3.25 49.40
N GLN A 85 18.45 2.29 48.84
CA GLN A 85 19.00 1.12 48.13
C GLN A 85 19.13 1.36 46.61
N ALA A 86 18.65 2.50 46.09
CA ALA A 86 18.65 2.77 44.66
C ALA A 86 19.88 3.58 44.23
N VAL A 87 20.45 3.24 43.07
CA VAL A 87 21.57 3.98 42.48
C VAL A 87 21.01 5.03 41.52
N VAL A 88 21.31 6.31 41.77
CA VAL A 88 20.92 7.40 40.87
C VAL A 88 21.87 7.43 39.67
N SER A 89 21.35 7.21 38.47
CA SER A 89 22.10 7.14 37.22
C SER A 89 22.14 8.48 36.48
N LYS A 90 21.01 9.20 36.44
CA LYS A 90 20.88 10.46 35.69
C LYS A 90 19.94 11.43 36.39
N TYR A 91 20.21 12.72 36.22
CA TYR A 91 19.33 13.81 36.60
C TYR A 91 18.89 14.57 35.36
N LEU A 92 17.59 14.77 35.22
CA LEU A 92 16.97 15.58 34.18
C LEU A 92 16.28 16.77 34.85
N PRO A 93 16.81 18.00 34.67
CA PRO A 93 16.20 19.18 35.24
C PRO A 93 14.82 19.44 34.60
N PRO A 94 13.89 20.07 35.34
CA PRO A 94 12.60 20.46 34.80
C PRO A 94 12.74 21.36 33.56
N ALA A 95 12.04 21.00 32.49
CA ALA A 95 12.05 21.74 31.23
C ALA A 95 11.34 23.10 31.32
N ALA A 96 10.42 23.26 32.29
CA ALA A 96 9.70 24.50 32.58
C ALA A 96 9.41 24.60 34.09
N GLN A 97 8.93 25.75 34.56
CA GLN A 97 8.68 26.00 35.98
C GLN A 97 7.51 25.16 36.52
N ASP A 98 6.53 24.86 35.69
CA ASP A 98 5.36 24.03 35.98
C ASP A 98 5.64 22.53 35.83
N ARG A 99 6.92 22.12 35.75
CA ARG A 99 7.32 20.74 35.51
C ARG A 99 8.11 20.16 36.68
N SER A 100 7.92 18.87 36.93
CA SER A 100 8.70 18.12 37.92
C SER A 100 10.12 17.83 37.45
N ALA A 101 11.02 17.60 38.40
CA ALA A 101 12.37 17.13 38.13
C ALA A 101 12.37 15.61 38.00
N GLN A 102 13.18 15.07 37.09
CA GLN A 102 13.23 13.64 36.85
C GLN A 102 14.60 13.07 37.23
N PHE A 103 14.60 12.00 38.01
CA PHE A 103 15.78 11.23 38.37
C PHE A 103 15.64 9.81 37.83
N VAL A 104 16.66 9.32 37.15
CA VAL A 104 16.71 7.93 36.72
C VAL A 104 17.42 7.13 37.79
N ILE A 105 16.72 6.20 38.42
CA ILE A 105 17.24 5.36 39.50
C ILE A 105 17.25 3.90 39.07
N ASN A 106 18.25 3.14 39.50
CA ASN A 106 18.26 1.69 39.39
C ASN A 106 17.94 1.09 40.76
N ARG A 107 16.85 0.32 40.83
CA ARG A 107 16.42 -0.41 42.01
C ARG A 107 16.32 -1.89 41.65
N ASP A 108 17.10 -2.73 42.32
CA ASP A 108 17.05 -4.19 42.16
C ASP A 108 17.19 -4.67 40.70
N GLY A 109 17.99 -3.94 39.89
CA GLY A 109 18.20 -4.23 38.47
C GLY A 109 17.14 -3.63 37.53
N GLN A 110 16.13 -2.95 38.06
CA GLN A 110 15.11 -2.24 37.28
C GLN A 110 15.41 -0.74 37.23
N GLU A 111 15.41 -0.18 36.01
CA GLU A 111 15.58 1.25 35.79
C GLU A 111 14.22 1.96 35.86
N LEU A 112 14.09 2.89 36.78
CA LEU A 112 12.88 3.65 37.08
C LEU A 112 13.14 5.14 36.91
N ASN A 113 12.17 5.84 36.32
CA ASN A 113 12.11 7.29 36.28
C ASN A 113 11.32 7.78 37.51
N LEU A 114 12.00 8.41 38.43
CA LEU A 114 11.45 9.04 39.63
C LEU A 114 11.15 10.52 39.33
N PHE A 115 9.95 10.98 39.70
CA PHE A 115 9.55 12.37 39.55
C PHE A 115 9.50 13.04 40.93
N VAL A 116 10.15 14.20 41.04
CA VAL A 116 10.27 14.97 42.28
C VAL A 116 9.74 16.38 42.04
N ASP A 117 8.93 16.87 42.97
CA ASP A 117 8.49 18.26 42.97
C ASP A 117 9.64 19.17 43.42
N PRO A 118 10.12 20.09 42.55
CA PRO A 118 11.21 20.99 42.91
C PRO A 118 10.79 22.09 43.90
N TYR A 119 9.52 22.16 44.33
CA TYR A 119 8.98 23.18 45.22
C TYR A 119 8.55 22.68 46.60
N ASN A 120 8.19 21.39 46.76
CA ASN A 120 7.53 20.90 47.99
C ASN A 120 8.14 19.63 48.58
N ASP A 121 9.43 19.39 48.38
CA ASP A 121 10.19 18.21 48.89
C ASP A 121 9.51 16.83 48.62
N SER A 122 8.53 16.78 47.71
CA SER A 122 7.63 15.65 47.55
C SER A 122 8.03 14.79 46.36
N VAL A 123 7.98 13.47 46.55
CA VAL A 123 8.17 12.50 45.47
C VAL A 123 6.80 12.20 44.87
N LEU A 124 6.59 12.64 43.62
CA LEU A 124 5.31 12.53 42.93
C LEU A 124 5.01 11.08 42.49
N GLY A 125 6.06 10.30 42.21
CA GLY A 125 5.92 8.89 41.86
C GLY A 125 7.07 8.33 41.03
N THR A 126 6.92 7.07 40.64
CA THR A 126 7.86 6.35 39.77
C THR A 126 7.17 5.88 38.49
N GLN A 127 7.94 5.79 37.41
CA GLN A 127 7.52 5.22 36.14
C GLN A 127 8.62 4.28 35.64
N ASP A 128 8.25 3.10 35.14
CA ASP A 128 9.23 2.20 34.51
C ASP A 128 9.93 2.86 33.33
N ALA A 129 11.26 2.89 33.34
CA ALA A 129 12.04 3.41 32.22
C ALA A 129 12.00 2.48 31.01
N LEU A 130 11.84 1.17 31.24
CA LEU A 130 11.88 0.12 30.21
C LEU A 130 10.51 -0.21 29.59
N TRP A 131 9.42 -0.04 30.34
CA TRP A 131 8.06 -0.45 29.96
C TRP A 131 7.06 0.70 29.82
N ASN A 132 7.54 1.93 29.67
CA ASN A 132 6.68 3.05 29.31
C ASN A 132 6.30 3.02 27.82
N LEU A 133 5.16 3.66 27.51
CA LEU A 133 4.63 3.77 26.14
C LEU A 133 5.69 4.29 25.15
N GLN A 134 6.48 5.28 25.57
CA GLN A 134 7.50 5.89 24.70
C GLN A 134 8.58 4.90 24.27
N THR A 135 9.01 4.05 25.20
CA THR A 135 10.07 3.06 24.98
C THR A 135 9.55 1.91 24.15
N VAL A 136 8.31 1.48 24.40
CA VAL A 136 7.64 0.45 23.59
C VAL A 136 7.46 0.95 22.16
N VAL A 137 6.94 2.16 21.97
CA VAL A 137 6.75 2.76 20.64
C VAL A 137 8.09 2.96 19.93
N ARG A 138 9.15 3.36 20.64
CA ARG A 138 10.52 3.42 20.10
C ARG A 138 10.99 2.10 19.55
N LYS A 139 10.88 1.05 20.37
CA LYS A 139 11.31 -0.30 20.00
C LYS A 139 10.46 -0.88 18.89
N LEU A 140 9.17 -0.53 18.83
CA LEU A 140 8.30 -0.93 17.74
C LEU A 140 8.68 -0.21 16.43
N HIS A 141 9.00 1.09 16.49
CA HIS A 141 9.39 1.91 15.35
C HIS A 141 10.74 1.52 14.73
N GLY A 142 11.71 1.12 15.55
CA GLY A 142 13.06 0.75 15.09
C GLY A 142 13.28 -0.75 14.93
N ASP A 143 12.86 -1.54 15.92
CA ASP A 143 13.29 -2.93 16.07
C ASP A 143 12.14 -3.94 15.99
N LEU A 144 10.91 -3.47 15.74
CA LEU A 144 9.68 -4.26 15.75
C LEU A 144 9.45 -5.05 17.06
N LEU A 145 10.06 -4.61 18.17
CA LEU A 145 10.13 -5.34 19.46
C LEU A 145 10.83 -6.71 19.42
N ILE A 146 11.44 -7.11 18.31
CA ILE A 146 12.15 -8.39 18.15
C ILE A 146 13.69 -8.20 18.16
N GLY A 147 14.15 -6.98 18.43
CA GLY A 147 15.57 -6.64 18.54
C GLY A 147 16.26 -6.57 17.19
N THR A 148 17.48 -7.10 17.11
CA THR A 148 18.37 -6.95 15.94
C THR A 148 17.76 -7.46 14.64
N VAL A 149 16.95 -8.51 14.68
CA VAL A 149 16.29 -9.03 13.47
C VAL A 149 15.29 -8.02 12.91
N GLY A 150 14.52 -7.37 13.79
CA GLY A 150 13.50 -6.41 13.40
C GLY A 150 14.12 -5.10 12.92
N ASP A 151 15.21 -4.67 13.55
CA ASP A 151 16.05 -3.56 13.10
C ASP A 151 16.47 -3.75 11.64
N ARG A 152 17.04 -4.92 11.30
CA ARG A 152 17.45 -5.21 9.90
C ARG A 152 16.29 -5.32 8.94
N LEU A 153 15.13 -5.81 9.38
CA LEU A 153 13.93 -5.84 8.54
C LEU A 153 13.42 -4.43 8.24
N ILE A 154 13.39 -3.55 9.25
CA ILE A 154 12.97 -2.16 9.09
C ILE A 154 13.97 -1.38 8.24
N GLU A 155 15.27 -1.54 8.49
CA GLU A 155 16.33 -0.92 7.70
C GLU A 155 16.23 -1.33 6.22
N LEU A 156 16.03 -2.64 5.97
CA LEU A 156 15.81 -3.16 4.63
C LEU A 156 14.54 -2.60 4.01
N ALA A 157 13.42 -2.57 4.74
CA ALA A 157 12.15 -2.03 4.26
C ALA A 157 12.27 -0.52 3.93
N ALA A 158 12.96 0.25 4.77
CA ALA A 158 13.23 1.67 4.54
C ALA A 158 14.06 1.89 3.27
N GLY A 159 15.14 1.12 3.10
CA GLY A 159 15.98 1.15 1.90
C GLY A 159 15.21 0.78 0.63
N TRP A 160 14.41 -0.29 0.68
CA TRP A 160 13.54 -0.69 -0.44
C TRP A 160 12.43 0.32 -0.71
N GLY A 161 11.95 1.03 0.31
CA GLY A 161 11.02 2.14 0.15
C GLY A 161 11.54 3.20 -0.81
N ILE A 162 12.82 3.57 -0.72
CA ILE A 162 13.46 4.51 -1.64
C ILE A 162 13.47 3.96 -3.07
N VAL A 163 13.86 2.70 -3.25
CA VAL A 163 13.85 2.02 -4.56
C VAL A 163 12.44 1.99 -5.15
N LEU A 164 11.42 1.75 -4.33
CA LEU A 164 10.02 1.78 -4.73
C LEU A 164 9.57 3.18 -5.14
N VAL A 165 9.96 4.22 -4.39
CA VAL A 165 9.67 5.62 -4.78
C VAL A 165 10.28 5.94 -6.14
N VAL A 166 11.57 5.64 -6.34
CA VAL A 166 12.28 5.91 -7.61
C VAL A 166 11.68 5.11 -8.77
N SER A 167 11.42 3.81 -8.58
CA SER A 167 10.80 2.98 -9.61
C SER A 167 9.36 3.39 -9.90
N GLY A 168 8.59 3.80 -8.89
CA GLY A 168 7.25 4.35 -9.04
C GLY A 168 7.26 5.63 -9.88
N LEU A 169 8.17 6.56 -9.59
CA LEU A 169 8.40 7.77 -10.40
C LEU A 169 8.76 7.43 -11.85
N TYR A 170 9.66 6.46 -12.06
CA TYR A 170 10.06 6.01 -13.40
C TYR A 170 8.91 5.38 -14.20
N LEU A 171 8.07 4.58 -13.54
CA LEU A 171 6.92 3.91 -14.17
C LEU A 171 5.78 4.89 -14.43
N TRP A 172 5.56 5.86 -13.55
CA TRP A 172 4.54 6.89 -13.66
C TRP A 172 4.89 7.98 -14.69
N TRP A 173 6.18 8.14 -15.02
CA TRP A 173 6.63 9.22 -15.90
C TRP A 173 5.91 9.21 -17.27
N PRO A 174 5.25 10.31 -17.67
CA PRO A 174 4.46 10.37 -18.89
C PRO A 174 5.37 10.29 -20.13
N ARG A 175 5.28 9.19 -20.89
CA ARG A 175 6.06 8.95 -22.11
C ARG A 175 5.20 9.07 -23.38
N GLY A 176 4.68 10.27 -23.66
CA GLY A 176 4.05 10.55 -24.97
C GLY A 176 2.78 11.39 -24.99
N SER A 177 2.31 11.92 -23.86
CA SER A 177 1.33 13.02 -23.88
C SER A 177 1.81 14.09 -22.90
N GLY A 178 1.85 15.34 -23.36
CA GLY A 178 2.50 16.45 -22.66
C GLY A 178 2.15 16.50 -21.18
N GLY A 179 3.15 16.79 -20.33
CA GLY A 179 3.06 16.74 -18.86
C GLY A 179 1.91 17.55 -18.24
N ALA A 180 1.25 18.42 -19.01
CA ALA A 180 0.00 19.09 -18.68
C ALA A 180 -1.17 18.12 -18.36
N GLY A 181 -1.16 16.87 -18.83
CA GLY A 181 -2.19 15.87 -18.50
C GLY A 181 -2.05 15.22 -17.12
N VAL A 182 -0.91 15.41 -16.45
CA VAL A 182 -0.61 14.80 -15.14
C VAL A 182 -0.90 15.76 -13.99
N LEU A 183 -0.70 17.06 -14.21
CA LEU A 183 -0.97 18.12 -13.24
C LEU A 183 -2.39 18.71 -13.36
N TRP A 184 -3.05 18.53 -14.50
CA TRP A 184 -4.39 19.08 -14.72
C TRP A 184 -5.44 17.98 -14.93
N PRO A 185 -6.44 17.83 -14.04
CA PRO A 185 -7.54 16.92 -14.29
C PRO A 185 -8.27 17.35 -15.57
N ARG A 186 -8.30 16.47 -16.57
CA ARG A 186 -9.03 16.69 -17.81
C ARG A 186 -10.54 16.53 -17.54
N LEU A 187 -11.16 17.58 -17.04
CA LEU A 187 -12.61 17.67 -16.80
C LEU A 187 -13.44 17.63 -18.09
N SER A 188 -12.81 17.60 -19.27
CA SER A 188 -13.44 17.60 -20.58
C SER A 188 -13.58 16.21 -21.23
N ALA A 189 -13.38 15.11 -20.50
CA ALA A 189 -13.79 13.77 -20.96
C ALA A 189 -15.33 13.64 -20.91
N GLY A 190 -16.00 14.39 -21.80
CA GLY A 190 -17.44 14.44 -21.97
C GLY A 190 -18.02 13.04 -22.22
N GLY A 191 -19.11 12.75 -21.52
CA GLY A 191 -19.70 11.43 -21.39
C GLY A 191 -19.94 10.73 -22.72
N ARG A 192 -19.48 9.48 -22.81
CA ARG A 192 -19.97 8.52 -23.80
C ARG A 192 -21.44 8.26 -23.45
N LEU A 193 -22.35 8.96 -24.13
CA LEU A 193 -23.78 8.73 -24.04
C LEU A 193 -24.05 7.26 -24.36
N ARG A 194 -24.45 6.52 -23.32
CA ARG A 194 -24.96 5.15 -23.41
C ARG A 194 -26.20 5.22 -24.29
N GLN A 195 -26.11 4.75 -25.54
CA GLN A 195 -27.29 4.54 -26.38
C GLN A 195 -28.23 3.61 -25.60
N VAL A 196 -29.33 4.18 -25.11
CA VAL A 196 -30.46 3.41 -24.62
C VAL A 196 -31.05 2.69 -25.83
N VAL A 197 -30.83 1.38 -25.90
CA VAL A 197 -31.56 0.50 -26.81
C VAL A 197 -33.04 0.63 -26.45
N ARG A 198 -33.85 1.21 -27.34
CA ARG A 198 -35.31 1.18 -27.25
C ARG A 198 -35.75 -0.27 -27.48
N PRO A 199 -36.42 -0.94 -26.53
CA PRO A 199 -37.07 -2.21 -26.82
C PRO A 199 -38.21 -1.97 -27.82
N GLY A 200 -38.25 -2.79 -28.86
CA GLY A 200 -39.22 -2.74 -29.95
C GLY A 200 -40.65 -2.96 -29.46
N GLN A 201 -41.59 -2.32 -30.16
CA GLN A 201 -43.03 -2.54 -29.98
C GLN A 201 -43.37 -4.01 -30.27
N PRO A 202 -44.26 -4.63 -29.48
CA PRO A 202 -44.81 -5.94 -29.82
C PRO A 202 -45.70 -5.81 -31.06
N THR A 203 -45.31 -6.47 -32.14
CA THR A 203 -46.16 -6.71 -33.31
C THR A 203 -47.28 -7.66 -32.89
N ALA A 204 -48.51 -7.14 -32.89
CA ALA A 204 -49.72 -7.95 -32.79
C ALA A 204 -49.87 -8.74 -34.10
N ASP A 205 -49.80 -10.07 -34.00
CA ASP A 205 -50.10 -10.96 -35.11
C ASP A 205 -51.13 -11.99 -34.64
N GLY A 206 -52.19 -12.17 -35.44
CA GLY A 206 -53.12 -13.29 -35.30
C GLY A 206 -54.59 -12.92 -35.16
N GLY A 207 -55.24 -12.56 -36.27
CA GLY A 207 -56.70 -12.69 -36.36
C GLY A 207 -57.37 -11.92 -37.50
N GLY A 208 -57.63 -12.62 -38.62
CA GLY A 208 -58.80 -12.37 -39.47
C GLY A 208 -58.72 -11.26 -40.51
N LEU A 209 -58.62 -11.66 -41.80
CA LEU A 209 -59.25 -10.96 -42.93
C LEU A 209 -60.77 -10.81 -42.68
N PRO A 210 -61.51 -9.83 -43.26
CA PRO A 210 -61.37 -9.44 -44.68
C PRO A 210 -61.68 -7.97 -45.07
N ALA A 211 -61.43 -7.72 -46.37
CA ALA A 211 -62.14 -6.84 -47.30
C ALA A 211 -62.13 -5.30 -47.12
N ASP A 212 -61.84 -4.67 -48.27
CA ASP A 212 -62.30 -3.37 -48.75
C ASP A 212 -62.24 -2.16 -47.82
N HIS A 213 -61.42 -1.18 -48.20
CA HIS A 213 -61.91 0.11 -48.72
C HIS A 213 -60.74 1.08 -48.93
N LEU A 214 -60.81 1.82 -50.04
CA LEU A 214 -60.05 3.05 -50.28
C LEU A 214 -60.01 3.94 -49.02
N GLN A 215 -58.84 4.52 -48.71
CA GLN A 215 -58.66 5.98 -48.79
C GLN A 215 -57.22 6.43 -48.47
N LEU A 216 -56.64 7.11 -49.46
CA LEU A 216 -56.01 8.43 -49.38
C LEU A 216 -55.39 8.85 -48.03
N ARG A 217 -54.06 8.88 -47.99
CA ARG A 217 -53.37 10.05 -47.41
C ARG A 217 -52.04 10.34 -48.10
N GLN A 218 -52.10 11.26 -49.04
CA GLN A 218 -50.94 12.02 -49.49
C GLN A 218 -50.33 12.77 -48.30
N ARG A 219 -49.02 12.67 -48.13
CA ARG A 219 -48.21 13.77 -47.56
C ARG A 219 -46.96 13.97 -48.42
N PRO A 220 -46.67 15.22 -48.83
CA PRO A 220 -45.62 15.52 -49.78
C PRO A 220 -44.25 15.64 -49.10
N GLY A 221 -43.22 15.26 -49.87
CA GLY A 221 -41.89 15.87 -49.92
C GLY A 221 -41.18 16.20 -48.60
N ALA A 222 -40.30 15.29 -48.17
CA ALA A 222 -39.10 15.66 -47.43
C ALA A 222 -37.88 15.26 -48.27
N VAL A 223 -37.36 16.23 -48.99
CA VAL A 223 -36.07 16.20 -49.68
C VAL A 223 -34.98 16.03 -48.63
N VAL A 224 -34.17 14.97 -48.74
CA VAL A 224 -32.93 14.83 -47.95
C VAL A 224 -31.77 15.16 -48.88
N GLU A 225 -31.27 16.39 -48.76
CA GLU A 225 -29.99 16.80 -49.34
C GLU A 225 -28.85 16.03 -48.66
N THR A 226 -27.98 15.43 -49.46
CA THR A 226 -26.73 14.81 -49.01
C THR A 226 -25.56 15.74 -49.35
N PRO A 227 -24.70 16.14 -48.39
CA PRO A 227 -23.46 16.84 -48.73
C PRO A 227 -22.40 15.85 -49.24
N PRO A 228 -21.59 16.22 -50.25
CA PRO A 228 -20.59 15.34 -50.85
C PRO A 228 -19.33 15.29 -49.98
N GLY A 229 -18.65 14.13 -49.94
CA GLY A 229 -17.24 14.08 -49.53
C GLY A 229 -16.86 13.18 -48.36
N ARG A 230 -17.44 11.98 -48.23
CA ARG A 230 -16.83 10.95 -47.36
C ARG A 230 -16.91 9.55 -47.97
N THR A 231 -15.75 9.07 -48.39
CA THR A 231 -15.49 7.69 -48.80
C THR A 231 -15.91 6.71 -47.69
N LEU A 232 -16.95 5.92 -47.93
CA LEU A 232 -17.30 4.78 -47.10
C LEU A 232 -16.25 3.67 -47.29
N ARG A 233 -15.40 3.46 -46.28
CA ARG A 233 -14.66 2.21 -46.14
C ARG A 233 -15.67 1.12 -45.77
N CYS A 234 -15.82 0.12 -46.63
CA CYS A 234 -16.47 -1.15 -46.29
C CYS A 234 -15.68 -1.82 -45.15
N ALA A 235 -16.19 -1.75 -43.93
CA ALA A 235 -15.79 -2.65 -42.87
C ALA A 235 -16.71 -3.87 -42.94
N ALA A 236 -16.16 -4.98 -43.43
CA ALA A 236 -16.80 -6.29 -43.40
C ALA A 236 -17.19 -6.64 -41.95
N ALA A 237 -18.49 -6.81 -41.71
CA ALA A 237 -19.02 -7.36 -40.49
C ALA A 237 -18.80 -8.88 -40.49
N ALA A 238 -17.96 -9.38 -39.58
CA ALA A 238 -17.91 -10.80 -39.25
C ALA A 238 -19.04 -11.14 -38.26
N PRO A 239 -19.88 -12.16 -38.50
CA PRO A 239 -20.89 -12.57 -37.54
C PRO A 239 -20.24 -13.31 -36.37
N ARG A 240 -20.47 -12.79 -35.16
CA ARG A 240 -20.30 -13.51 -33.88
C ARG A 240 -21.53 -14.39 -33.66
N SER A 241 -21.37 -15.70 -33.78
CA SER A 241 -22.35 -16.68 -33.32
C SER A 241 -21.68 -17.76 -32.47
N ALA A 242 -22.37 -18.09 -31.37
CA ALA A 242 -22.24 -19.29 -30.54
C ALA A 242 -21.00 -19.41 -29.64
N ALA A 243 -21.08 -18.74 -28.49
CA ALA A 243 -20.51 -19.24 -27.23
C ALA A 243 -21.68 -19.57 -26.29
N LEU A 244 -22.15 -20.82 -26.32
CA LEU A 244 -22.81 -21.53 -25.22
C LEU A 244 -23.10 -22.94 -25.72
N GLU A 245 -22.30 -23.93 -25.32
CA GLU A 245 -22.79 -25.21 -24.79
C GLU A 245 -21.59 -26.06 -24.35
N ASP A 246 -21.73 -26.63 -23.16
CA ASP A 246 -21.13 -27.88 -22.71
C ASP A 246 -19.74 -27.90 -22.02
N ARG A 247 -19.78 -27.63 -20.72
CA ARG A 247 -18.89 -28.25 -19.73
C ARG A 247 -19.38 -29.68 -19.45
N HIS A 248 -18.80 -30.69 -20.09
CA HIS A 248 -18.56 -32.00 -19.46
C HIS A 248 -17.75 -32.93 -20.37
N ARG A 249 -16.42 -32.97 -20.19
CA ARG A 249 -15.61 -34.20 -20.33
C ARG A 249 -14.25 -34.01 -19.67
N ARG A 250 -14.20 -34.44 -18.40
CA ARG A 250 -12.98 -34.97 -17.78
C ARG A 250 -12.66 -36.33 -18.42
N ASP A 251 -11.40 -36.70 -18.29
CA ASP A 251 -10.84 -38.04 -18.50
C ASP A 251 -10.79 -38.55 -19.95
N ASP A 252 -9.64 -38.35 -20.59
CA ASP A 252 -8.80 -39.46 -21.04
C ASP A 252 -7.66 -38.96 -21.95
N ARG A 253 -6.43 -39.03 -21.44
CA ARG A 253 -5.20 -39.48 -22.13
C ARG A 253 -3.96 -38.96 -21.42
N ALA A 254 -3.60 -39.67 -20.36
CA ALA A 254 -2.20 -39.94 -20.06
C ALA A 254 -1.74 -41.09 -20.99
N ARG A 255 -0.73 -40.83 -21.84
CA ARG A 255 0.22 -41.80 -22.45
C ARG A 255 1.23 -40.96 -23.26
N CYS A 256 2.43 -40.77 -22.73
CA CYS A 256 3.64 -41.53 -23.10
C CYS A 256 4.08 -41.26 -24.55
N ASP A 257 5.12 -40.43 -24.74
CA ASP A 257 6.43 -40.94 -25.17
C ASP A 257 7.48 -39.81 -25.23
N LEU A 258 8.54 -40.00 -24.43
CA LEU A 258 9.80 -39.24 -24.41
C LEU A 258 10.82 -40.03 -25.24
N PRO A 259 11.62 -39.41 -26.12
CA PRO A 259 12.71 -40.09 -26.80
C PRO A 259 13.91 -40.29 -25.84
N ALA A 260 14.41 -41.52 -25.82
CA ALA A 260 15.51 -41.99 -24.99
C ALA A 260 16.83 -41.25 -25.26
N GLY A 261 17.48 -40.86 -24.16
CA GLY A 261 18.78 -40.21 -24.14
C GLY A 261 19.96 -41.15 -24.44
N ARG A 262 20.97 -40.58 -25.09
CA ARG A 262 22.33 -41.12 -25.23
C ARG A 262 22.97 -41.30 -23.85
N ARG A 263 23.49 -42.49 -23.55
CA ARG A 263 24.43 -42.72 -22.46
C ARG A 263 25.84 -42.87 -23.02
N PHE A 264 26.74 -42.03 -22.52
CA PHE A 264 28.19 -42.16 -22.70
C PHE A 264 28.78 -42.89 -21.48
N ALA A 265 29.77 -43.73 -21.80
CA ALA A 265 30.97 -44.07 -21.04
C ALA A 265 30.84 -44.64 -19.61
N THR A 266 31.14 -45.94 -19.49
CA THR A 266 31.78 -46.51 -18.30
C THR A 266 33.20 -46.95 -18.67
N ALA A 267 34.15 -46.47 -17.87
CA ALA A 267 35.54 -46.85 -17.89
C ALA A 267 35.78 -48.12 -17.05
N GLY A 268 36.77 -48.92 -17.47
CA GLY A 268 37.70 -49.61 -16.57
C GLY A 268 37.37 -51.04 -16.13
N LEU A 269 38.17 -52.01 -16.59
CA LEU A 269 39.14 -52.82 -15.81
C LEU A 269 39.32 -54.26 -16.36
N ARG A 270 40.59 -54.72 -16.30
CA ARG A 270 41.09 -56.12 -16.27
C ARG A 270 41.06 -56.88 -17.62
N SER A 271 42.09 -57.62 -18.03
CA SER A 271 43.37 -58.07 -17.45
C SER A 271 44.36 -58.29 -18.59
#